data_AF-A0A1Y2U959-F1
#
_entry.id   AF-A0A1Y2U959-F1
#
_cell.length_a   1.000
_cell.length_b   1.000
_cell.length_c   1.000
_cell.angle_alpha   90.00
_cell.angle_beta   90.00
_cell.angle_gamma   90.00
#
_symmetry.space_group_name_H-M   'P 1'
#
loop_
_entity.id
_entity.type
_entity.pdbx_description
1 polymer ?
#
loop_
_entity_poly.entity_id
_entity_poly.type
_entity_poly.pdbx_seq_one_letter_code
_entity_poly.pdbx_strand_id
1 'polypeptide(L)'
;QALYETALANYKSNRKEYMVIRERYATISAWVRKTVDARIMNATLLELEHQGRHDLRAMIRILKNDLAPSHTGTLTQAQKRYREMLAKARMPSTSPLVWTLEFTQAFRDAKAHRLPDVEGLLAIKAFLEAVGARFSPAWASTQLQSAVQADQLG
;
A
#
# COMPACT_ATOMS: atom_id res chain seq x y z
N GLN A 1 -52.96 3.83 28.80
CA GLN A 1 -52.67 2.50 28.25
C GLN A 1 -51.89 2.58 26.92
N ALA A 2 -52.36 3.34 25.92
CA ALA A 2 -51.68 3.50 24.62
C ALA A 2 -50.23 4.04 24.68
N LEU A 3 -49.90 4.99 25.58
CA LEU A 3 -48.53 5.52 25.73
C LEU A 3 -47.52 4.49 26.28
N TYR A 4 -48.00 3.52 27.07
CA TYR A 4 -47.16 2.47 27.61
C TYR A 4 -46.85 1.41 26.54
N GLU A 5 -47.84 1.09 25.71
CA GLU A 5 -47.69 0.15 24.60
C GLU A 5 -46.74 0.67 23.51
N THR A 6 -46.81 1.97 23.18
CA THR A 6 -45.87 2.60 22.25
C THR A 6 -44.45 2.66 22.82
N ALA A 7 -44.28 2.98 24.11
CA ALA A 7 -42.98 2.95 24.77
C ALA A 7 -42.35 1.54 24.79
N LEU A 8 -43.16 0.50 25.03
CA LEU A 8 -42.73 -0.90 24.98
C LEU A 8 -42.33 -1.34 23.57
N ALA A 9 -43.08 -0.90 22.54
CA ALA A 9 -42.75 -1.18 21.15
C ALA A 9 -41.41 -0.53 20.75
N ASN A 10 -41.19 0.73 21.13
CA ASN A 10 -39.94 1.45 20.88
C ASN A 10 -38.74 0.80 21.61
N TYR A 11 -38.91 0.41 22.88
CA TYR A 11 -37.88 -0.31 23.62
C TYR A 11 -37.49 -1.64 22.96
N LYS A 12 -38.48 -2.43 22.54
CA LYS A 12 -38.26 -3.70 21.83
C LYS A 12 -37.57 -3.47 20.48
N SER A 13 -37.97 -2.44 19.74
CA SER A 13 -37.36 -2.07 18.46
C SER A 13 -35.89 -1.67 18.64
N ASN A 14 -35.61 -0.74 19.56
CA ASN A 14 -34.26 -0.30 19.87
C ASN A 14 -33.38 -1.48 20.33
N ARG A 15 -33.90 -2.37 21.19
CA ARG A 15 -33.18 -3.56 21.61
C ARG A 15 -32.79 -4.47 20.45
N LYS A 16 -33.68 -4.69 19.48
CA LYS A 16 -33.37 -5.47 18.27
C LYS A 16 -32.26 -4.81 17.46
N GLU A 17 -32.33 -3.51 17.27
CA GLU A 17 -31.30 -2.74 16.56
C GLU A 17 -29.93 -2.81 17.26
N TYR A 18 -29.90 -2.64 18.58
CA TYR A 18 -28.69 -2.80 19.39
C TYR A 18 -28.09 -4.22 19.27
N MET A 19 -28.92 -5.26 19.26
CA MET A 19 -28.47 -6.65 19.10
C MET A 19 -27.81 -6.86 17.74
N VAL A 20 -28.41 -6.37 16.65
CA VAL A 20 -27.85 -6.47 15.29
C VAL A 20 -26.50 -5.76 15.21
N ILE A 21 -26.40 -4.55 15.78
CA ILE A 21 -25.15 -3.78 15.80
C ILE A 21 -24.07 -4.53 16.60
N ARG A 22 -24.43 -5.07 17.76
CA ARG A 22 -23.51 -5.85 18.61
C ARG A 22 -22.99 -7.10 17.92
N GLU A 23 -23.85 -7.83 17.22
CA GLU A 23 -23.46 -9.02 16.45
C GLU A 23 -22.47 -8.68 15.33
N ARG A 24 -22.69 -7.56 14.61
CA ARG A 24 -21.76 -7.07 13.60
C ARG A 24 -20.39 -6.74 14.21
N TYR A 25 -20.36 -6.03 15.33
CA TYR A 25 -19.11 -5.72 16.04
C TYR A 25 -18.40 -6.99 16.55
N ALA A 26 -19.14 -7.97 17.06
CA ALA A 26 -18.59 -9.26 17.48
C ALA A 26 -17.97 -10.03 16.31
N THR A 27 -18.63 -10.01 15.15
CA THR A 27 -18.15 -10.66 13.92
C THR A 27 -16.84 -10.04 13.45
N ILE A 28 -16.77 -8.70 13.39
CA ILE A 28 -15.55 -7.98 13.01
C ILE A 28 -14.43 -8.29 14.02
N SER A 29 -14.72 -8.26 15.32
CA SER A 29 -13.72 -8.56 16.34
C SER A 29 -13.20 -10.00 16.22
N ALA A 30 -14.05 -10.97 15.93
CA ALA A 30 -13.64 -12.36 15.73
C ALA A 30 -12.78 -12.52 14.48
N TRP A 31 -13.13 -11.83 13.39
CA TRP A 31 -12.34 -11.83 12.17
C TRP A 31 -10.95 -11.23 12.38
N VAL A 32 -10.85 -10.06 13.03
CA VAL A 32 -9.57 -9.41 13.33
C VAL A 32 -8.66 -10.32 14.18
N ARG A 33 -9.22 -10.96 15.22
CA ARG A 33 -8.46 -11.90 16.07
C ARG A 33 -7.98 -13.15 15.33
N LYS A 34 -8.65 -13.54 14.24
CA LYS A 34 -8.28 -14.68 13.42
C LYS A 34 -7.22 -14.34 12.37
N THR A 35 -7.22 -13.12 11.84
CA THR A 35 -6.38 -12.72 10.71
C THR A 35 -5.07 -12.05 11.11
N VAL A 36 -5.04 -11.39 12.27
CA VAL A 36 -3.82 -10.74 12.78
C VAL A 36 -2.94 -11.79 13.48
N ASP A 37 -1.63 -11.72 13.23
CA ASP A 37 -0.65 -12.55 13.91
C ASP A 37 -0.77 -12.43 15.44
N ALA A 38 -0.67 -13.55 16.14
CA ALA A 38 -0.88 -13.62 17.58
C ALA A 38 0.06 -12.71 18.38
N ARG A 39 1.29 -12.47 17.90
CA ARG A 39 2.25 -11.59 18.59
C ARG A 39 1.83 -10.12 18.52
N ILE A 40 1.41 -9.67 17.34
CA ILE A 40 0.92 -8.30 17.11
C ILE A 40 -0.39 -8.09 17.88
N MET A 41 -1.27 -9.08 17.85
CA MET A 41 -2.53 -9.06 18.60
C MET A 41 -2.28 -8.94 20.11
N ASN A 42 -1.37 -9.75 20.67
CA ASN A 42 -1.06 -9.70 22.10
C ASN A 42 -0.45 -8.36 22.53
N ALA A 43 0.46 -7.80 21.72
CA ALA A 43 1.00 -6.47 21.96
C ALA A 43 -0.10 -5.38 21.93
N THR A 44 -1.01 -5.47 20.96
CA THR A 44 -2.16 -4.56 20.86
C THR A 44 -3.08 -4.67 22.09
N LEU A 45 -3.38 -5.89 22.53
CA LEU A 45 -4.23 -6.12 23.70
C LEU A 45 -3.60 -5.59 24.99
N LEU A 46 -2.28 -5.76 25.14
CA LEU A 46 -1.53 -5.21 26.27
C LEU A 46 -1.58 -3.68 26.28
N GLU A 47 -1.39 -3.04 25.13
CA GLU A 47 -1.48 -1.58 24.99
C GLU A 47 -2.89 -1.06 25.31
N LEU A 48 -3.91 -1.76 24.84
CA LEU A 48 -5.31 -1.46 25.15
C LEU A 48 -5.63 -1.56 26.64
N GLU A 49 -5.08 -2.57 27.31
CA GLU A 49 -5.20 -2.74 28.76
C GLU A 49 -4.55 -1.58 29.52
N HIS A 50 -3.34 -1.15 29.13
CA HIS A 50 -2.69 0.02 29.72
C HIS A 50 -3.48 1.33 29.51
N GLN A 51 -4.16 1.46 28.37
CA GLN A 51 -5.01 2.62 28.06
C GLN A 51 -6.41 2.55 28.69
N GLY A 52 -6.77 1.44 29.33
CA GLY A 52 -8.11 1.20 29.89
C GLY A 52 -9.21 1.17 28.83
N ARG A 53 -8.87 0.85 27.57
CA ARG A 53 -9.81 0.84 26.44
C ARG A 53 -9.97 -0.58 25.93
N HIS A 54 -11.22 -1.00 25.73
CA HIS A 54 -11.52 -2.36 25.24
C HIS A 54 -12.44 -2.36 24.01
N ASP A 55 -12.62 -1.20 23.38
CA ASP A 55 -13.49 -1.09 22.22
C ASP A 55 -12.78 -1.49 20.93
N LEU A 56 -13.54 -2.09 20.01
CA LEU A 56 -13.04 -2.55 18.73
C LEU A 56 -12.35 -1.44 17.92
N ARG A 57 -12.78 -0.18 18.07
CA ARG A 57 -12.22 0.94 17.30
C ARG A 57 -10.81 1.29 17.78
N ALA A 58 -10.57 1.28 19.09
CA ALA A 58 -9.22 1.45 19.64
C ALA A 58 -8.29 0.32 19.17
N MET A 59 -8.76 -0.94 19.20
CA MET A 59 -8.00 -2.09 18.70
C MET A 59 -7.63 -1.93 17.23
N ILE A 60 -8.60 -1.61 16.37
CA ILE A 60 -8.36 -1.41 14.94
C ILE A 60 -7.40 -0.23 14.71
N ARG A 61 -7.47 0.84 15.52
CA ARG A 61 -6.60 2.00 15.38
C ARG A 61 -5.14 1.67 15.68
N ILE A 62 -4.87 0.93 16.76
CA ILE A 62 -3.51 0.50 17.13
C ILE A 62 -2.98 -0.45 16.06
N LEU A 63 -3.77 -1.47 15.69
CA LEU A 63 -3.40 -2.39 14.61
C LEU A 63 -3.12 -1.66 13.30
N LYS A 64 -3.92 -0.64 12.96
CA LYS A 64 -3.68 0.16 11.77
C LYS A 64 -2.37 0.93 11.86
N ASN A 65 -1.98 1.43 13.03
CA ASN A 65 -0.71 2.13 13.18
C ASN A 65 0.49 1.18 13.10
N ASP A 66 0.36 -0.01 13.67
CA ASP A 66 1.44 -1.01 13.71
C ASP A 66 1.60 -1.76 12.37
N LEU A 67 0.48 -2.02 11.68
CA LEU A 67 0.44 -2.69 10.38
C LEU A 67 0.47 -1.73 9.20
N ALA A 68 0.27 -0.42 9.42
CA ALA A 68 0.47 0.55 8.35
C ALA A 68 1.92 0.43 7.88
N PRO A 69 2.15 0.35 6.56
CA PRO A 69 3.49 0.53 6.04
C PRO A 69 4.03 1.85 6.60
N SER A 70 5.16 1.79 7.31
CA SER A 70 5.85 3.01 7.68
C SER A 70 6.15 3.82 6.42
N HIS A 71 6.27 5.15 6.54
CA HIS A 71 6.60 5.99 5.39
C HIS A 71 7.87 5.46 4.68
N THR A 72 8.89 5.11 5.45
CA THR A 72 10.13 4.47 4.99
C THR A 72 9.89 3.10 4.35
N GLY A 73 9.00 2.28 4.91
CA GLY A 73 8.63 0.98 4.34
C GLY A 73 7.94 1.12 2.98
N THR A 74 7.07 2.12 2.83
CA THR A 74 6.39 2.45 1.57
C THR A 74 7.40 2.91 0.52
N LEU A 75 8.32 3.81 0.89
CA LEU A 75 9.39 4.27 0.01
C LEU A 75 10.28 3.11 -0.45
N THR A 76 10.70 2.25 0.48
CA THR A 76 11.56 1.09 0.19
C THR A 76 10.85 0.11 -0.75
N GLN A 77 9.54 -0.11 -0.55
CA GLN A 77 8.76 -0.98 -1.40
C GLN A 77 8.59 -0.40 -2.82
N ALA A 78 8.29 0.90 -2.94
CA ALA A 78 8.20 1.58 -4.23
C ALA A 78 9.54 1.53 -4.96
N GLN A 79 10.65 1.77 -4.25
CA GLN A 79 12.01 1.68 -4.80
C GLN A 79 12.34 0.28 -5.30
N LYS A 80 12.04 -0.74 -4.50
CA LYS A 80 12.24 -2.15 -4.87
C LYS A 80 11.45 -2.50 -6.13
N ARG A 81 10.15 -2.16 -6.18
CA ARG A 81 9.29 -2.41 -7.34
C ARG A 81 9.83 -1.76 -8.60
N TYR A 82 10.27 -0.50 -8.51
CA TYR A 82 10.85 0.21 -9.65
C TYR A 82 12.11 -0.48 -10.19
N ARG A 83 13.05 -0.84 -9.30
CA ARG A 83 14.28 -1.56 -9.68
C ARG A 83 13.99 -2.94 -10.28
N GLU A 84 13.02 -3.66 -9.73
CA GLU A 84 12.58 -4.95 -10.26
C GLU A 84 12.05 -4.80 -11.69
N MET A 85 11.29 -3.74 -12.00
CA MET A 85 10.81 -3.53 -13.38
C MET A 85 11.94 -3.24 -14.36
N LEU A 86 12.95 -2.46 -13.95
CA LEU A 86 14.15 -2.24 -14.78
C LEU A 86 14.91 -3.55 -15.03
N ALA A 87 15.03 -4.41 -14.03
CA ALA A 87 15.65 -5.72 -14.18
C ALA A 87 14.83 -6.67 -15.06
N LYS A 88 13.50 -6.69 -14.90
CA LYS A 88 12.58 -7.48 -15.74
C LYS A 88 12.66 -7.13 -17.22
N ALA A 89 12.95 -5.86 -17.55
CA ALA A 89 13.13 -5.42 -18.95
C ALA A 89 14.20 -6.24 -19.69
N ARG A 90 15.23 -6.68 -18.96
CA ARG A 90 16.36 -7.46 -19.49
C ARG A 90 16.04 -8.95 -19.62
N MET A 91 14.92 -9.41 -19.06
CA MET A 91 14.54 -10.83 -19.11
C MET A 91 13.83 -11.16 -20.43
N PRO A 92 14.25 -12.21 -21.15
CA PRO A 92 13.66 -12.57 -22.44
C PRO A 92 12.20 -13.05 -22.31
N SER A 93 11.82 -13.61 -21.16
CA SER A 93 10.50 -14.21 -20.90
C SER A 93 9.36 -13.22 -20.62
N THR A 94 9.66 -11.95 -20.37
CA THR A 94 8.62 -10.92 -20.17
C THR A 94 8.00 -10.58 -21.53
N SER A 95 6.77 -10.05 -21.59
CA SER A 95 6.17 -9.49 -22.83
C SER A 95 6.39 -7.97 -22.87
N PRO A 96 6.70 -7.33 -24.02
CA PRO A 96 6.99 -5.91 -24.05
C PRO A 96 5.79 -5.05 -23.62
N LEU A 97 4.58 -5.44 -24.04
CA LEU A 97 3.35 -4.74 -23.68
C LEU A 97 3.06 -4.83 -22.17
N VAL A 98 3.22 -6.04 -21.60
CA VAL A 98 3.03 -6.28 -20.16
C VAL A 98 4.04 -5.47 -19.36
N TRP A 99 5.31 -5.49 -19.80
CA TRP A 99 6.36 -4.70 -19.17
C TRP A 99 6.06 -3.20 -19.17
N THR A 100 5.62 -2.63 -20.31
CA THR A 100 5.32 -1.20 -20.39
C THR A 100 4.19 -0.79 -19.43
N LEU A 101 3.16 -1.62 -19.29
CA LEU A 101 2.06 -1.37 -18.35
C LEU A 101 2.54 -1.43 -16.89
N GLU A 102 3.27 -2.49 -16.51
CA GLU A 102 3.81 -2.66 -15.16
C GLU A 102 4.84 -1.57 -14.81
N PHE A 103 5.74 -1.25 -15.74
CA PHE A 103 6.74 -0.19 -15.57
C PHE A 103 6.07 1.17 -15.40
N THR A 104 5.04 1.49 -16.20
CA THR A 104 4.35 2.78 -16.09
C THR A 104 3.71 2.97 -14.72
N GLN A 105 3.15 1.90 -14.15
CA GLN A 105 2.61 1.93 -12.79
C GLN A 105 3.73 2.14 -11.76
N ALA A 106 4.80 1.34 -11.82
CA ALA A 106 5.93 1.47 -10.90
C ALA A 106 6.62 2.84 -10.99
N PHE A 107 6.71 3.43 -12.19
CA PHE A 107 7.28 4.76 -12.40
C PHE A 107 6.39 5.86 -11.83
N ARG A 108 5.06 5.78 -11.99
CA ARG A 108 4.13 6.75 -11.37
C ARG A 108 4.25 6.72 -9.86
N ASP A 109 4.30 5.53 -9.26
CA ASP A 109 4.45 5.36 -7.82
C ASP A 109 5.79 5.93 -7.34
N ALA A 110 6.88 5.60 -8.02
CA ALA A 110 8.21 6.12 -7.71
C ALA A 110 8.30 7.66 -7.83
N LYS A 111 7.65 8.24 -8.84
CA LYS A 111 7.58 9.69 -9.03
C LYS A 111 6.71 10.38 -7.99
N ALA A 112 5.59 9.79 -7.60
CA ALA A 112 4.73 10.31 -6.53
C ALA A 112 5.49 10.41 -5.19
N HIS A 113 6.45 9.51 -4.99
CA HIS A 113 7.33 9.47 -3.82
C HIS A 113 8.65 10.22 -3.97
N ARG A 114 8.91 10.87 -5.11
CA ARG A 114 10.18 11.58 -5.42
C ARG A 114 11.41 10.71 -5.13
N LEU A 115 11.39 9.46 -5.58
CA LEU A 115 12.51 8.57 -5.35
C LEU A 115 13.75 9.07 -6.12
N PRO A 116 14.94 9.07 -5.51
CA PRO A 116 16.17 9.47 -6.21
C PRO A 116 16.45 8.61 -7.46
N ASP A 117 16.02 7.35 -7.43
CA ASP A 117 16.21 6.39 -8.52
C ASP A 117 15.47 6.73 -9.82
N VAL A 118 14.52 7.68 -9.80
CA VAL A 118 13.79 8.14 -10.99
C VAL A 118 14.23 9.53 -11.47
N GLU A 119 15.20 10.14 -10.80
CA GLU A 119 15.66 11.50 -11.07
C GLU A 119 17.17 11.52 -11.42
N GLY A 120 17.56 12.49 -12.25
CA GLY A 120 18.96 12.69 -12.65
C GLY A 120 19.48 11.75 -13.74
N LEU A 121 20.73 11.98 -14.16
CA LEU A 121 21.35 11.29 -15.29
C LEU A 121 21.48 9.77 -15.08
N LEU A 122 21.75 9.33 -13.84
CA LEU A 122 21.85 7.90 -13.52
C LEU A 122 20.52 7.17 -13.73
N ALA A 123 19.39 7.79 -13.38
CA ALA A 123 18.07 7.25 -13.60
C ALA A 123 17.75 7.15 -15.11
N ILE A 124 18.08 8.20 -15.87
CA ILE A 124 17.94 8.23 -17.33
C ILE A 124 18.74 7.09 -17.96
N LYS A 125 20.01 6.92 -17.55
CA LYS A 125 20.86 5.83 -18.02
C LYS A 125 20.25 4.46 -17.72
N ALA A 126 19.83 4.21 -16.47
CA ALA A 126 19.25 2.93 -16.08
C ALA A 126 17.96 2.60 -16.86
N PHE A 127 17.12 3.60 -17.11
CA PHE A 127 15.93 3.48 -17.96
C PHE A 127 16.29 3.17 -19.41
N LEU A 128 17.22 3.92 -20.01
CA LEU A 128 17.64 3.71 -21.40
C LEU A 128 18.30 2.34 -21.59
N GLU A 129 19.09 1.85 -20.63
CA GLU A 129 19.61 0.48 -20.67
C GLU A 129 18.48 -0.56 -20.66
N ALA A 130 17.44 -0.36 -19.83
CA ALA A 130 16.29 -1.26 -19.77
C ALA A 130 15.47 -1.24 -21.08
N VAL A 131 15.22 -0.05 -21.65
CA VAL A 131 14.51 0.09 -22.93
C VAL A 131 15.34 -0.44 -24.10
N GLY A 132 16.64 -0.20 -24.09
CA GLY A 132 17.58 -0.69 -25.09
C GLY A 132 17.60 -2.21 -25.13
N ALA A 133 17.66 -2.87 -23.97
CA ALA A 133 17.59 -4.31 -23.87
C ALA A 133 16.27 -4.91 -24.40
N ARG A 134 15.17 -4.14 -24.36
CA ARG A 134 13.83 -4.66 -24.61
C ARG A 134 13.24 -4.31 -25.97
N PHE A 135 13.54 -3.12 -26.49
CA PHE A 135 12.89 -2.57 -27.69
C PHE A 135 13.91 -2.22 -28.78
N SER A 136 14.86 -1.32 -28.49
CA SER A 136 15.79 -0.82 -29.51
C SER A 136 17.10 -0.35 -28.88
N PRO A 137 18.17 -1.18 -28.97
CA PRO A 137 19.49 -0.83 -28.45
C PRO A 137 20.08 0.42 -29.11
N ALA A 138 19.87 0.58 -30.42
CA ALA A 138 20.40 1.70 -31.20
C ALA A 138 19.77 3.02 -30.76
N TRP A 139 18.44 3.07 -30.65
CA TRP A 139 17.74 4.27 -30.18
C TRP A 139 18.16 4.65 -28.77
N ALA A 140 18.22 3.68 -27.86
CA ALA A 140 18.62 3.92 -26.47
C ALA A 140 20.04 4.49 -26.37
N SER A 141 20.97 4.00 -27.19
CA SER A 141 22.35 4.50 -27.23
C SER A 141 22.42 5.94 -27.71
N THR A 142 21.68 6.30 -28.76
CA THR A 142 21.61 7.69 -29.24
C THR A 142 21.03 8.62 -28.18
N GLN A 143 19.95 8.22 -27.52
CA GLN A 143 19.34 9.03 -26.45
C GLN A 143 20.28 9.21 -25.25
N LEU A 144 21.06 8.16 -24.90
CA LEU A 144 22.02 8.25 -23.81
C LEU A 144 23.14 9.25 -24.13
N GLN A 145 23.65 9.24 -25.37
CA GLN A 145 24.63 10.21 -25.82
C GLN A 145 24.09 11.64 -25.75
N SER A 146 22.86 11.87 -26.20
CA SER A 146 22.20 13.18 -26.11
C SER A 146 22.01 13.63 -24.66
N ALA A 147 21.62 12.73 -23.76
CA ALA A 147 21.44 13.04 -22.34
C ALA A 147 22.76 13.41 -21.65
N VAL A 148 23.84 12.70 -21.96
CA VAL A 148 25.19 13.01 -21.45
C VAL A 148 25.70 14.35 -21.97
N GLN A 149 25.48 14.65 -23.26
CA GLN A 149 25.85 15.95 -23.83
C GLN A 149 25.08 17.10 -23.19
N ALA A 150 23.78 16.92 -22.94
CA ALA A 150 22.96 17.93 -22.26
C ALA A 150 23.41 18.17 -20.81
N ASP A 151 23.82 17.13 -20.09
CA ASP A 151 24.35 17.24 -18.73
C ASP A 151 25.72 17.95 -18.70
N GLN A 152 26.56 17.74 -19.71
CA GLN A 152 27.86 18.42 -19.84
C GLN A 152 27.75 19.90 -20.25
N LEU A 153 26.66 20.29 -20.90
CA LEU A 153 26.38 21.66 -21.32
C LEU A 153 25.57 22.45 -20.27
N GLY A 154 25.19 21.79 -19.16
CA GLY A 154 24.45 22.35 -18.04
C GLY A 154 25.35 22.96 -16.96
#